data_AF-A0A934RQ36-F1
#
_entry.id   AF-A0A934RQ36-F1
#
_cell.length_a   1.000
_cell.length_b   1.000
_cell.length_c   1.000
_cell.angle_alpha   90.00
_cell.angle_beta   90.00
_cell.angle_gamma   90.00
#
_symmetry.space_group_name_H-M   'P 1'
#
loop_
_entity.id
_entity.type
_entity.pdbx_description
1 polymer ?
#
loop_
_entity_poly.entity_id
_entity_poly.type
_entity_poly.pdbx_seq_one_letter_code
_entity_poly.pdbx_strand_id
1 'polypeptide(L)'
;MAEETTPAPADNAAAAGGAPEGIDPAVWEMGKQVYETPGGCITCHQADGNGLPAAFPPLAGSEWVTGPAENLIRIQLRGLTGAIEVKGETFNSVMPPSVTLNDEQIAAVLTYVRNNFGNEGSPVTPDMVAEFAGEKGQPMLTVADLKDPSEAVEEEKPTTVSPEELKGAVQGSIPKADSYLSFPGGIAAIVFLVVIAGAAGKLLLGKS
;
A
#
# COMPACT_ATOMS: atom_id res chain seq x y z
N MET A 1 -10.64 49.88 16.90
CA MET A 1 -11.02 49.28 15.61
C MET A 1 -9.72 48.84 14.96
N ALA A 2 -9.29 47.61 15.24
CA ALA A 2 -8.11 47.02 14.64
C ALA A 2 -8.59 46.17 13.46
N GLU A 3 -8.14 46.51 12.25
CA GLU A 3 -8.31 45.67 11.07
C GLU A 3 -7.39 44.45 11.22
N GLU A 4 -7.98 43.29 11.49
CA GLU A 4 -7.32 42.01 11.28
C GLU A 4 -7.10 41.83 9.78
N THR A 5 -5.84 41.90 9.36
CA THR A 5 -5.43 41.45 8.03
C THR A 5 -5.28 39.93 8.10
N THR A 6 -6.34 39.21 7.77
CA THR A 6 -6.26 37.76 7.55
C THR A 6 -5.44 37.51 6.28
N PRO A 7 -4.38 36.67 6.31
CA PRO A 7 -3.79 36.19 5.09
C PRO A 7 -4.80 35.31 4.35
N ALA A 8 -4.86 35.48 3.03
CA ALA A 8 -5.67 34.67 2.12
C ALA A 8 -5.39 33.17 2.33
N PRO A 9 -6.40 32.28 2.20
CA PRO A 9 -6.17 30.85 2.24
C PRO A 9 -5.20 30.48 1.11
N ALA A 10 -4.15 29.74 1.45
CA ALA A 10 -3.35 29.05 0.45
C ALA A 10 -4.27 28.05 -0.25
N ASP A 11 -4.46 28.25 -1.55
CA ASP A 11 -5.28 27.43 -2.42
C ASP A 11 -4.66 26.03 -2.61
N ASN A 12 -4.77 25.18 -1.59
CA ASN A 12 -4.63 23.73 -1.75
C ASN A 12 -5.99 23.13 -1.45
N ALA A 13 -6.88 23.24 -2.44
CA ALA A 13 -8.10 22.46 -2.49
C ALA A 13 -7.73 20.99 -2.35
N ALA A 14 -8.01 20.42 -1.17
CA ALA A 14 -8.04 18.98 -0.96
C ALA A 14 -8.84 18.37 -2.10
N ALA A 15 -8.19 17.51 -2.89
CA ALA A 15 -8.78 16.94 -4.08
C ALA A 15 -10.07 16.19 -3.69
N ALA A 16 -11.20 16.75 -4.11
CA ALA A 16 -12.43 16.01 -4.34
C ALA A 16 -12.19 15.13 -5.58
N GLY A 17 -11.39 14.07 -5.41
CA GLY A 17 -11.02 13.14 -6.47
C GLY A 17 -11.19 11.72 -5.95
N GLY A 18 -11.81 10.86 -6.77
CA GLY A 18 -11.86 9.43 -6.49
C GLY A 18 -10.46 8.81 -6.46
N ALA A 19 -10.40 7.49 -6.28
CA ALA A 19 -9.13 6.78 -6.26
C ALA A 19 -8.29 7.06 -7.52
N PRO A 20 -6.95 7.20 -7.37
CA PRO A 20 -6.03 7.25 -8.50
C PRO A 20 -6.17 6.02 -9.40
N GLU A 21 -5.78 6.17 -10.67
CA GLU A 21 -5.80 5.06 -11.63
C GLU A 21 -4.94 3.89 -11.12
N GLY A 22 -5.45 2.66 -11.27
CA GLY A 22 -4.75 1.46 -10.80
C GLY A 22 -4.93 1.14 -9.31
N ILE A 23 -5.63 1.98 -8.54
CA ILE A 23 -5.95 1.73 -7.13
C ILE A 23 -7.44 1.41 -7.00
N ASP A 24 -7.77 0.31 -6.32
CA ASP A 24 -9.15 -0.07 -6.04
C ASP A 24 -9.85 1.03 -5.20
N PRO A 25 -11.03 1.54 -5.63
CA PRO A 25 -11.75 2.59 -4.90
C PRO A 25 -12.08 2.26 -3.44
N ALA A 26 -12.33 1.00 -3.11
CA ALA A 26 -12.59 0.57 -1.73
C ALA A 26 -11.31 0.60 -0.88
N VAL A 27 -10.16 0.23 -1.46
CA VAL A 27 -8.86 0.34 -0.77
C VAL A 27 -8.51 1.81 -0.53
N TRP A 28 -8.73 2.67 -1.53
CA TRP A 28 -8.52 4.11 -1.39
C TRP A 28 -9.37 4.73 -0.28
N GLU A 29 -10.67 4.44 -0.28
CA GLU A 29 -11.59 4.96 0.73
C GLU A 29 -11.28 4.42 2.13
N MET A 30 -10.91 3.13 2.25
CA MET A 30 -10.45 2.56 3.52
C MET A 30 -9.19 3.27 4.02
N GLY A 31 -8.20 3.48 3.15
CA GLY A 31 -6.96 4.16 3.51
C GLY A 31 -7.20 5.59 3.97
N LYS A 32 -8.08 6.32 3.28
CA LYS A 32 -8.53 7.64 3.68
C LYS A 32 -9.20 7.64 5.05
N GLN A 33 -10.14 6.73 5.30
CA GLN A 33 -10.84 6.63 6.59
C GLN A 33 -9.87 6.35 7.74
N VAL A 34 -8.90 5.45 7.52
CA VAL A 34 -7.85 5.15 8.52
C VAL A 34 -6.96 6.38 8.75
N TYR A 35 -6.60 7.12 7.71
CA TYR A 35 -5.81 8.35 7.82
C TYR A 35 -6.54 9.41 8.66
N GLU A 36 -7.82 9.65 8.34
CA GLU A 36 -8.67 10.69 8.93
C GLU A 36 -9.24 10.31 10.30
N THR A 37 -9.03 9.08 10.77
CA THR A 37 -9.53 8.63 12.08
C THR A 37 -9.00 9.53 13.20
N PRO A 38 -9.86 10.02 14.11
CA PRO A 38 -9.41 10.79 15.27
C PRO A 38 -8.40 10.03 16.12
N GLY A 39 -7.26 10.66 16.42
CA GLY A 39 -6.13 9.99 17.09
C GLY A 39 -5.29 9.11 16.17
N GLY A 40 -5.64 9.01 14.88
CA GLY A 40 -4.86 8.38 13.82
C GLY A 40 -3.90 9.36 13.15
N CYS A 41 -3.50 9.04 11.92
CA CYS A 41 -2.43 9.70 11.15
C CYS A 41 -2.61 11.22 11.05
N ILE A 42 -3.83 11.67 10.76
CA ILE A 42 -4.20 13.08 10.60
C ILE A 42 -3.86 13.95 11.81
N THR A 43 -3.84 13.37 13.02
CA THR A 43 -3.60 14.10 14.27
C THR A 43 -2.22 14.74 14.31
N CYS A 44 -1.23 14.05 13.72
CA CYS A 44 0.16 14.51 13.68
C CYS A 44 0.54 15.01 12.29
N HIS A 45 0.18 14.27 11.24
CA HIS A 45 0.57 14.58 9.87
C HIS A 45 -0.35 15.59 9.17
N GLN A 46 -1.41 16.05 9.84
CA GLN A 46 -2.38 17.04 9.37
C GLN A 46 -3.21 16.60 8.16
N ALA A 47 -4.27 17.34 7.86
CA ALA A 47 -5.19 17.00 6.77
C ALA A 47 -4.55 17.08 5.38
N ASP A 48 -3.54 17.93 5.22
CA ASP A 48 -2.80 18.16 3.97
C ASP A 48 -1.49 17.36 3.89
N GLY A 49 -1.19 16.53 4.90
CA GLY A 49 0.04 15.74 4.95
C GLY A 49 1.29 16.56 5.21
N ASN A 50 1.22 17.86 5.51
CA ASN A 50 2.40 18.70 5.74
C ASN A 50 2.97 18.59 7.16
N GLY A 51 2.31 17.87 8.06
CA GLY A 51 2.74 17.74 9.44
C GLY A 51 2.79 19.10 10.15
N LEU A 52 3.72 19.22 11.10
CA LEU A 52 3.95 20.45 11.84
C LEU A 52 5.46 20.72 11.88
N PRO A 53 5.95 21.86 11.37
CA PRO A 53 7.37 22.17 11.35
C PRO A 53 8.06 21.92 12.69
N ALA A 54 9.26 21.33 12.64
CA ALA A 54 10.07 20.91 13.80
C ALA A 54 9.45 19.87 14.75
N ALA A 55 8.18 19.47 14.59
CA ALA A 55 7.49 18.55 15.49
C ALA A 55 7.08 17.24 14.79
N PHE A 56 6.39 17.31 13.65
CA PHE A 56 5.91 16.15 12.91
C PHE A 56 6.31 16.28 11.44
N PRO A 57 7.01 15.28 10.88
CA PRO A 57 7.49 15.37 9.51
C PRO A 57 6.33 15.39 8.50
N PRO A 58 6.53 16.07 7.36
CA PRO A 58 5.58 16.02 6.25
C PRO A 58 5.59 14.62 5.62
N LEU A 59 4.41 14.14 5.25
CA LEU A 59 4.22 13.03 4.32
C LEU A 59 4.13 13.53 2.87
N ALA A 60 3.72 14.79 2.68
CA ALA A 60 3.58 15.43 1.38
C ALA A 60 4.94 15.63 0.67
N GLY A 61 5.15 14.93 -0.45
CA GLY A 61 6.38 14.97 -1.23
C GLY A 61 7.60 14.46 -0.46
N SER A 62 7.41 13.51 0.46
CA SER A 62 8.48 12.94 1.29
C SER A 62 9.19 11.81 0.55
N GLU A 63 10.52 11.85 0.56
CA GLU A 63 11.40 10.81 0.04
C GLU A 63 11.21 9.48 0.78
N TRP A 64 10.84 9.52 2.06
CA TRP A 64 10.52 8.32 2.84
C TRP A 64 9.19 7.70 2.44
N VAL A 65 8.24 8.51 1.98
CA VAL A 65 6.93 8.03 1.55
C VAL A 65 7.05 7.34 0.20
N THR A 66 7.78 7.90 -0.75
CA THR A 66 7.94 7.34 -2.11
C THR A 66 9.08 6.33 -2.22
N GLY A 67 9.96 6.28 -1.23
CA GLY A 67 11.05 5.31 -1.07
C GLY A 67 10.58 3.85 -0.89
N PRO A 68 11.47 2.95 -0.40
CA PRO A 68 11.16 1.54 -0.22
C PRO A 68 9.93 1.33 0.66
N ALA A 69 8.89 0.67 0.13
CA ALA A 69 7.61 0.50 0.82
C ALA A 69 7.75 -0.21 2.18
N GLU A 70 8.73 -1.12 2.32
CA GLU A 70 9.04 -1.80 3.57
C GLU A 70 9.36 -0.84 4.72
N ASN A 71 9.94 0.33 4.45
CA ASN A 71 10.24 1.30 5.49
C ASN A 71 8.95 1.77 6.17
N LEU A 72 7.94 2.16 5.38
CA LEU A 72 6.65 2.61 5.91
C LEU A 72 5.90 1.49 6.63
N ILE A 73 5.94 0.26 6.07
CA ILE A 73 5.33 -0.91 6.70
C ILE A 73 5.95 -1.13 8.09
N ARG A 74 7.28 -1.19 8.17
CA ARG A 74 7.99 -1.45 9.43
C ARG A 74 7.79 -0.32 10.43
N ILE A 75 7.78 0.94 9.98
CA ILE A 75 7.42 2.10 10.82
C ILE A 75 6.02 1.95 11.40
N GLN A 76 5.02 1.52 10.62
CA GLN A 76 3.68 1.29 11.16
C GLN A 76 3.63 0.14 12.18
N LEU A 77 4.45 -0.89 12.01
CA LEU A 77 4.42 -2.07 12.89
C LEU A 77 5.21 -1.87 14.19
N ARG A 78 6.28 -1.07 14.17
CA ARG A 78 7.23 -0.91 15.29
C ARG A 78 7.33 0.51 15.83
N GLY A 79 6.83 1.49 15.11
CA GLY A 79 7.08 2.90 15.40
C GLY A 79 8.50 3.31 15.01
N LEU A 80 8.75 4.62 15.09
CA LEU A 80 10.01 5.25 14.76
C LEU A 80 10.42 6.23 15.87
N THR A 81 11.70 6.22 16.21
CA THR A 81 12.30 7.15 17.17
C THR A 81 13.70 7.60 16.71
N GLY A 82 14.19 8.67 17.31
CA GLY A 82 15.47 9.27 16.98
C GLY A 82 15.37 10.30 15.86
N ALA A 83 16.51 10.84 15.47
CA ALA A 83 16.60 11.87 14.46
C ALA A 83 16.39 11.29 13.05
N ILE A 84 15.54 11.93 12.25
CA ILE A 84 15.29 11.66 10.84
C ILE A 84 15.33 12.97 10.05
N GLU A 85 15.93 12.94 8.87
CA GLU A 85 15.87 14.04 7.92
C GLU A 85 14.76 13.79 6.91
N VAL A 86 13.87 14.76 6.72
CA VAL A 86 12.79 14.71 5.74
C VAL A 86 12.80 16.03 4.98
N LYS A 87 13.01 15.99 3.67
CA LYS A 87 13.10 17.18 2.80
C LYS A 87 14.11 18.23 3.29
N GLY A 88 15.23 17.76 3.85
CA GLY A 88 16.32 18.60 4.36
C GLY A 88 16.07 19.21 5.76
N GLU A 89 14.95 18.88 6.42
CA GLU A 89 14.68 19.28 7.80
C GLU A 89 14.83 18.10 8.76
N THR A 90 15.42 18.34 9.93
CA THR A 90 15.59 17.32 10.97
C THR A 90 14.41 17.29 11.93
N PHE A 91 13.86 16.11 12.15
CA PHE A 91 12.82 15.80 13.14
C PHE A 91 13.37 14.80 14.16
N ASN A 92 13.01 14.95 15.43
CA ASN A 92 13.44 14.04 16.49
C ASN A 92 12.29 13.78 17.47
N SER A 93 11.18 13.30 16.91
CA SER A 93 9.96 12.95 17.63
C SER A 93 9.81 11.43 17.69
N VAL A 94 8.84 10.96 18.49
CA VAL A 94 8.47 9.54 18.53
C VAL A 94 7.17 9.35 17.77
N MET A 95 7.18 8.45 16.79
CA MET A 95 5.99 7.92 16.15
C MET A 95 5.69 6.54 16.76
N PRO A 96 4.62 6.37 17.55
CA PRO A 96 4.27 5.08 18.13
C PRO A 96 3.89 4.04 17.06
N PRO A 97 4.09 2.74 17.31
CA PRO A 97 3.54 1.70 16.45
C PRO A 97 2.01 1.76 16.41
N SER A 98 1.45 1.32 15.29
CA SER A 98 0.04 0.98 15.21
C SER A 98 -0.24 -0.28 16.02
N VAL A 99 -1.21 -0.19 16.94
CA VAL A 99 -1.62 -1.32 17.78
C VAL A 99 -3.03 -1.83 17.47
N THR A 100 -3.80 -1.08 16.69
CA THR A 100 -5.22 -1.38 16.41
C THR A 100 -5.49 -1.75 14.95
N LEU A 101 -4.60 -1.40 14.02
CA LEU A 101 -4.82 -1.65 12.60
C LEU A 101 -4.41 -3.08 12.22
N ASN A 102 -5.23 -3.72 11.39
CA ASN A 102 -4.89 -4.98 10.74
C ASN A 102 -4.07 -4.75 9.46
N ASP A 103 -3.62 -5.83 8.82
CA ASP A 103 -2.71 -5.75 7.68
C ASP A 103 -3.37 -5.09 6.45
N GLU A 104 -4.68 -5.33 6.23
CA GLU A 104 -5.45 -4.67 5.17
C GLU A 104 -5.53 -3.15 5.39
N GLN A 105 -5.80 -2.72 6.62
CA GLN A 105 -5.89 -1.31 6.98
C GLN A 105 -4.53 -0.61 6.88
N ILE A 106 -3.45 -1.29 7.27
CA ILE A 106 -2.09 -0.78 7.11
C ILE A 106 -1.77 -0.63 5.62
N ALA A 107 -2.01 -1.66 4.82
CA ALA A 107 -1.79 -1.61 3.38
C ALA A 107 -2.59 -0.48 2.71
N ALA A 108 -3.86 -0.32 3.09
CA ALA A 108 -4.74 0.71 2.56
C ALA A 108 -4.25 2.13 2.92
N VAL A 109 -3.91 2.40 4.19
CA VAL A 109 -3.46 3.75 4.60
C VAL A 109 -2.09 4.09 4.00
N LEU A 110 -1.19 3.12 3.87
CA LEU A 110 0.10 3.36 3.23
C LEU A 110 -0.06 3.60 1.73
N THR A 111 -0.96 2.87 1.06
CA THR A 111 -1.33 3.13 -0.34
C THR A 111 -1.90 4.53 -0.51
N TYR A 112 -2.81 4.96 0.37
CA TYR A 112 -3.38 6.29 0.37
C TYR A 112 -2.31 7.37 0.52
N VAL A 113 -1.44 7.26 1.52
CA VAL A 113 -0.36 8.24 1.76
C VAL A 113 0.63 8.31 0.58
N ARG A 114 0.97 7.17 -0.02
CA ARG A 114 1.90 7.07 -1.16
C ARG A 114 1.35 7.65 -2.47
N ASN A 115 0.02 7.81 -2.58
CA ASN A 115 -0.66 8.30 -3.79
C ASN A 115 -1.52 9.53 -3.53
N ASN A 116 -1.30 10.19 -2.39
CA ASN A 116 -1.96 11.44 -2.03
C ASN A 116 -0.90 12.50 -1.70
N PHE A 117 -1.33 13.75 -1.47
CA PHE A 117 -0.45 14.86 -1.08
C PHE A 117 0.65 15.16 -2.12
N GLY A 118 0.36 14.87 -3.40
CA GLY A 118 1.31 15.00 -4.50
C GLY A 118 2.35 13.89 -4.58
N ASN A 119 2.21 12.82 -3.78
CA ASN A 119 3.04 11.63 -3.90
C ASN A 119 2.56 10.73 -5.04
N GLU A 120 3.51 10.08 -5.70
CA GLU A 120 3.28 9.02 -6.68
C GLU A 120 4.17 7.85 -6.30
N GLY A 121 3.58 6.74 -5.86
CA GLY A 121 4.34 5.58 -5.41
C GLY A 121 3.52 4.31 -5.49
N SER A 122 4.18 3.17 -5.67
CA SER A 122 3.48 1.90 -5.84
C SER A 122 2.57 1.58 -4.64
N PRO A 123 1.37 1.01 -4.88
CA PRO A 123 0.47 0.58 -3.82
C PRO A 123 1.14 -0.44 -2.89
N VAL A 124 0.75 -0.42 -1.61
CA VAL A 124 1.13 -1.43 -0.63
C VAL A 124 0.02 -2.47 -0.56
N THR A 125 0.37 -3.74 -0.68
CA THR A 125 -0.60 -4.85 -0.56
C THR A 125 -0.61 -5.45 0.84
N PRO A 126 -1.70 -6.12 1.26
CA PRO A 126 -1.74 -6.84 2.52
C PRO A 126 -0.66 -7.92 2.65
N ASP A 127 -0.31 -8.58 1.54
CA ASP A 127 0.75 -9.60 1.51
C ASP A 127 2.12 -8.98 1.84
N MET A 128 2.44 -7.79 1.30
CA MET A 128 3.66 -7.07 1.67
C MET A 128 3.69 -6.75 3.17
N VAL A 129 2.55 -6.42 3.78
CA VAL A 129 2.48 -6.18 5.24
C VAL A 129 2.66 -7.49 6.01
N ALA A 130 2.08 -8.58 5.52
CA ALA A 130 2.16 -9.90 6.14
C ALA A 130 3.61 -10.43 6.21
N GLU A 131 4.45 -10.11 5.22
CA GLU A 131 5.89 -10.44 5.23
C GLU A 131 6.61 -9.89 6.48
N PHE A 132 6.16 -8.74 6.99
CA PHE A 132 6.72 -8.10 8.18
C PHE A 132 5.87 -8.32 9.44
N ALA A 133 4.83 -9.15 9.42
CA ALA A 133 3.93 -9.31 10.57
C ALA A 133 4.65 -9.76 11.86
N GLY A 134 5.77 -10.47 11.75
CA GLY A 134 6.62 -10.87 12.87
C GLY A 134 7.36 -9.71 13.57
N GLU A 135 7.34 -8.51 12.98
CA GLU A 135 7.92 -7.30 13.55
C GLU A 135 7.01 -6.61 14.58
N LYS A 136 5.72 -6.99 14.66
CA LYS A 136 4.78 -6.42 15.64
C LYS A 136 5.28 -6.64 17.07
N GLY A 137 5.40 -5.54 17.83
CA GLY A 137 5.84 -5.57 19.23
C GLY A 137 7.35 -5.66 19.43
N GLN A 138 8.15 -5.67 18.36
CA GLN A 138 9.60 -5.48 18.45
C GLN A 138 9.96 -4.05 18.90
N PRO A 139 11.19 -3.80 19.38
CA PRO A 139 11.63 -2.46 19.75
C PRO A 139 11.44 -1.44 18.63
N MET A 140 11.19 -0.18 18.98
CA MET A 140 11.04 0.91 18.00
C MET A 140 12.25 1.00 17.08
N LEU A 141 12.00 1.37 15.83
CA LEU A 141 13.02 1.57 14.82
C LEU A 141 13.75 2.89 15.04
N THR A 142 14.98 2.95 14.57
CA THR A 142 15.70 4.17 14.24
C THR A 142 15.96 4.22 12.74
N VAL A 143 16.41 5.36 12.22
CA VAL A 143 16.79 5.49 10.80
C VAL A 143 17.85 4.45 10.38
N ALA A 144 18.71 4.01 11.31
CA ALA A 144 19.72 2.98 11.02
C ALA A 144 19.12 1.58 10.74
N ASP A 145 17.86 1.35 11.10
CA ASP A 145 17.16 0.10 10.85
C ASP A 145 16.41 0.09 9.51
N LEU A 146 16.36 1.23 8.81
CA LEU A 146 15.62 1.44 7.57
C LEU A 146 16.55 1.46 6.36
N LYS A 147 15.99 1.14 5.19
CA LYS A 147 16.68 1.33 3.91
C LYS A 147 16.80 2.81 3.56
N ASP A 148 17.80 3.16 2.77
CA ASP A 148 17.94 4.53 2.28
C ASP A 148 16.72 4.90 1.40
N PRO A 149 16.05 6.05 1.64
CA PRO A 149 14.85 6.43 0.91
C PRO A 149 15.08 6.62 -0.60
N SER A 150 16.33 6.83 -1.03
CA SER A 150 16.68 6.94 -2.46
C SER A 150 16.71 5.61 -3.20
N GLU A 151 16.73 4.46 -2.52
CA GLU A 151 16.86 3.14 -3.15
C GLU A 151 15.67 2.75 -4.04
N ALA A 152 14.44 3.22 -3.76
CA ALA A 152 13.28 2.89 -4.59
C ALA A 152 13.13 3.78 -5.83
N VAL A 153 13.87 4.89 -5.91
CA VAL A 153 13.74 5.87 -7.00
C VAL A 153 14.33 5.32 -8.31
N GLU A 154 15.10 4.22 -8.26
CA GLU A 154 15.73 3.63 -9.45
C GLU A 154 14.93 2.49 -10.12
N GLU A 155 13.90 1.88 -9.50
CA GLU A 155 13.35 0.60 -10.00
C GLU A 155 11.84 0.51 -10.26
N GLU A 156 11.02 1.55 -10.12
CA GLU A 156 9.59 1.47 -10.45
C GLU A 156 9.16 2.53 -11.47
N LYS A 157 9.44 2.26 -12.76
CA LYS A 157 8.53 2.75 -13.81
C LYS A 157 7.33 1.80 -13.86
N PRO A 158 6.09 2.32 -13.86
CA PRO A 158 4.89 1.50 -13.97
C PRO A 158 4.98 0.69 -15.27
N THR A 159 5.19 -0.61 -15.12
CA THR A 159 5.17 -1.51 -16.27
C THR A 159 3.70 -1.70 -16.60
N THR A 160 3.25 -1.02 -17.66
CA THR A 160 1.93 -1.22 -18.24
C THR A 160 1.78 -2.69 -18.60
N VAL A 161 1.08 -3.47 -17.78
CA VAL A 161 0.58 -4.78 -18.22
C VAL A 161 -0.57 -4.51 -19.19
N SER A 162 -0.30 -4.74 -20.47
CA SER A 162 -1.29 -4.58 -21.54
C SER A 162 -2.36 -5.68 -21.40
N PRO A 163 -3.64 -5.40 -21.73
CA PRO A 163 -4.74 -6.39 -21.70
C PRO A 163 -4.50 -7.68 -22.52
N GLU A 164 -3.44 -7.77 -23.32
CA GLU A 164 -3.06 -8.97 -24.07
C GLU A 164 -2.35 -10.04 -23.22
N GLU A 165 -1.65 -9.69 -22.15
CA GLU A 165 -0.95 -10.68 -21.32
C GLU A 165 -1.91 -11.52 -20.47
N LEU A 166 -3.11 -11.00 -20.20
CA LEU A 166 -4.22 -11.73 -19.57
C LEU A 166 -4.90 -12.75 -20.49
N LYS A 167 -4.69 -12.70 -21.81
CA LYS A 167 -5.29 -13.66 -22.76
C LYS A 167 -4.42 -14.90 -23.00
N GLY A 168 -3.13 -14.84 -22.70
CA GLY A 168 -2.20 -15.98 -22.84
C GLY A 168 -2.36 -17.05 -21.76
N ALA A 169 -2.79 -16.68 -20.56
CA ALA A 169 -2.88 -17.58 -19.41
C ALA A 169 -4.12 -18.49 -19.40
N VAL A 170 -5.10 -18.27 -20.30
CA VAL A 170 -6.34 -19.05 -20.37
C VAL A 170 -6.29 -20.21 -21.38
N GLN A 171 -5.28 -20.28 -22.25
CA GLN A 171 -5.18 -21.28 -23.32
C GLN A 171 -4.09 -22.35 -23.09
N GLY A 172 -3.74 -22.60 -21.82
CA GLY A 172 -2.84 -23.70 -21.43
C GLY A 172 -3.62 -24.87 -20.83
N SER A 173 -3.65 -26.00 -21.52
CA SER A 173 -4.23 -27.26 -21.03
C SER A 173 -3.69 -27.67 -19.65
N ILE A 174 -4.59 -27.90 -18.69
CA ILE A 174 -4.29 -28.47 -17.37
C ILE A 174 -3.68 -29.88 -17.57
N PRO A 175 -2.42 -30.15 -17.16
CA PRO A 175 -1.87 -31.50 -17.20
C PRO A 175 -2.53 -32.39 -16.13
N LYS A 176 -2.72 -33.67 -16.44
CA LYS A 176 -3.32 -34.69 -15.56
C LYS A 176 -2.53 -34.82 -14.24
N ALA A 177 -3.28 -34.98 -13.15
CA ALA A 177 -2.79 -35.19 -11.80
C ALA A 177 -2.26 -36.62 -11.58
N ASP A 178 -1.07 -36.95 -12.07
CA ASP A 178 -0.38 -38.21 -11.73
C ASP A 178 1.14 -38.04 -11.50
N SER A 179 1.62 -36.81 -11.32
CA SER A 179 3.03 -36.54 -11.02
C SER A 179 3.17 -35.49 -9.92
N TYR A 180 2.72 -35.86 -8.71
CA TYR A 180 3.17 -35.24 -7.46
C TYR A 180 4.37 -36.04 -6.93
N LEU A 181 5.58 -35.66 -7.34
CA LEU A 181 6.81 -36.15 -6.72
C LEU A 181 7.83 -35.02 -6.56
N SER A 182 7.98 -34.59 -5.30
CA SER A 182 9.15 -33.97 -4.67
C SER A 182 9.65 -32.62 -5.20
N PHE A 183 9.21 -31.54 -4.53
CA PHE A 183 9.99 -30.30 -4.37
C PHE A 183 10.19 -30.05 -2.86
N PRO A 184 11.39 -29.70 -2.39
CA PRO A 184 11.62 -29.41 -0.98
C PRO A 184 11.16 -27.97 -0.69
N GLY A 185 10.06 -27.85 0.05
CA GLY A 185 9.58 -26.58 0.61
C GLY A 185 8.55 -25.86 -0.25
N GLY A 186 7.35 -25.64 0.30
CA GLY A 186 6.33 -24.75 -0.27
C GLY A 186 4.93 -25.36 -0.30
N ILE A 187 4.08 -24.89 0.61
CA ILE A 187 2.66 -25.23 0.72
C ILE A 187 1.90 -24.43 -0.35
N ALA A 188 1.18 -25.11 -1.25
CA ALA A 188 0.22 -24.47 -2.15
C ALA A 188 -1.18 -24.99 -1.85
N ALA A 189 -2.01 -24.10 -1.29
CA ALA A 189 -3.45 -24.28 -1.16
C ALA A 189 -4.13 -24.02 -2.51
N ILE A 190 -4.97 -24.95 -2.96
CA ILE A 190 -5.84 -24.78 -4.14
C ILE A 190 -7.26 -24.57 -3.62
N VAL A 191 -7.81 -23.38 -3.84
CA VAL A 191 -9.19 -23.01 -3.54
C VAL A 191 -9.88 -22.59 -4.85
N PHE A 192 -10.89 -23.39 -5.17
CA PHE A 192 -12.15 -23.08 -5.85
C PHE A 192 -12.32 -23.33 -7.36
N LEU A 193 -13.47 -23.96 -7.61
CA LEU A 193 -13.99 -24.55 -8.83
C LEU A 193 -15.45 -24.10 -8.93
N VAL A 194 -15.75 -23.13 -9.79
CA VAL A 194 -17.09 -22.62 -10.17
C VAL A 194 -16.88 -21.90 -11.53
N VAL A 195 -17.60 -22.08 -12.65
CA VAL A 195 -18.69 -22.97 -13.06
C VAL A 195 -18.97 -22.75 -14.57
N ILE A 196 -19.61 -23.73 -15.21
CA ILE A 196 -20.54 -23.64 -16.37
C ILE A 196 -20.03 -23.63 -17.84
N ALA A 197 -20.77 -24.46 -18.60
CA ALA A 197 -21.14 -24.42 -20.02
C ALA A 197 -20.25 -25.11 -21.06
N GLY A 198 -20.63 -26.35 -21.38
CA GLY A 198 -21.45 -26.59 -22.58
C GLY A 198 -20.69 -26.94 -23.86
N ALA A 199 -20.91 -28.17 -24.35
CA ALA A 199 -21.04 -28.42 -25.79
C ALA A 199 -21.73 -29.77 -26.04
N ALA A 200 -22.66 -29.73 -26.97
CA ALA A 200 -23.56 -30.80 -27.36
C ALA A 200 -22.91 -31.82 -28.31
N GLY A 201 -23.46 -33.03 -28.29
CA GLY A 201 -23.83 -33.72 -29.53
C GLY A 201 -22.92 -34.82 -30.04
N LYS A 202 -23.19 -36.07 -29.60
CA LYS A 202 -23.35 -37.22 -30.50
C LYS A 202 -23.89 -38.43 -29.74
N LEU A 203 -25.05 -38.98 -30.11
CA LEU A 203 -25.39 -40.35 -29.74
C LEU A 203 -26.32 -41.03 -30.76
N LEU A 204 -25.70 -41.94 -31.51
CA LEU A 204 -26.06 -43.32 -31.82
C LEU A 204 -27.41 -43.69 -32.49
N LEU A 205 -27.24 -44.30 -33.68
CA LEU A 205 -27.64 -45.66 -34.09
C LEU A 205 -29.01 -46.23 -33.62
N GLY A 206 -29.93 -46.41 -34.58
CA GLY A 206 -30.18 -47.70 -35.25
C GLY A 206 -30.81 -48.88 -34.48
N LYS A 207 -32.05 -49.24 -34.86
CA LYS A 207 -32.78 -50.54 -34.88
C LYS A 207 -34.28 -50.22 -34.71
N SER A 208 -35.25 -50.82 -35.38
CA SER A 208 -35.39 -52.02 -36.21
C SER A 208 -36.56 -51.78 -37.19
#